data_AF-A0A2N9LTG3-F1
#
_entry.id   AF-A0A2N9LTG3-F1
#
_cell.length_a   1.000
_cell.length_b   1.000
_cell.length_c   1.000
_cell.angle_alpha   90.00
_cell.angle_beta   90.00
_cell.angle_gamma   90.00
#
_symmetry.space_group_name_H-M   'P 1'
#
loop_
_entity.id
_entity.type
_entity.pdbx_description
1 polymer ?
#
loop_
_entity_poly.entity_id
_entity_poly.type
_entity_poly.pdbx_seq_one_letter_code
_entity_poly.pdbx_strand_id
1 'polypeptide(L)'
;MTRHENKIFENQHLVLDDGIFVNCTFKNCSLEYSGGDVYVQNCQGEGCQLVWRAAAQRTVMLLQGLGLMVAPPAPPAPDPARRVQ
;
A
#
# COMPACT_ATOMS: atom_id res chain seq x y z
N MET A 1 4.01 -3.68 -18.94
CA MET A 1 3.32 -4.33 -17.81
C MET A 1 3.94 -5.67 -17.46
N THR A 2 4.17 -5.93 -16.17
CA THR A 2 4.75 -7.18 -15.63
C THR A 2 3.67 -8.03 -14.99
N ARG A 3 3.59 -9.32 -15.34
CA ARG A 3 2.53 -10.24 -14.87
C ARG A 3 3.02 -11.18 -13.77
N HIS A 4 2.23 -11.29 -12.71
CA HIS A 4 2.45 -12.16 -11.56
C HIS A 4 1.18 -12.98 -11.28
N GLU A 5 1.32 -14.31 -11.24
CA GLU A 5 0.20 -15.22 -10.99
C GLU A 5 0.55 -16.24 -9.91
N ASN A 6 -0.39 -16.52 -9.00
CA ASN A 6 -0.25 -17.52 -7.94
C ASN A 6 1.03 -17.35 -7.09
N LYS A 7 1.45 -16.08 -6.90
CA LYS A 7 2.65 -15.73 -6.15
C LYS A 7 2.33 -15.23 -4.75
N ILE A 8 3.19 -15.61 -3.80
CA ILE A 8 3.21 -15.04 -2.46
C ILE A 8 4.36 -14.05 -2.40
N PHE A 9 4.05 -12.82 -1.98
CA PHE A 9 5.02 -11.78 -1.72
C PHE A 9 5.02 -11.51 -0.22
N GLU A 10 6.18 -11.57 0.41
CA GLU A 10 6.29 -11.46 1.86
C GLU A 10 7.43 -10.54 2.28
N ASN A 11 7.19 -9.68 3.28
CA ASN A 11 8.18 -8.79 3.89
C ASN A 11 8.97 -7.92 2.90
N GLN A 12 8.32 -7.43 1.84
CA GLN A 12 8.98 -6.62 0.82
C GLN A 12 8.16 -5.41 0.37
N HIS A 13 8.86 -4.49 -0.27
CA HIS A 13 8.26 -3.34 -0.93
C HIS A 13 7.92 -3.69 -2.38
N LEU A 14 6.68 -3.49 -2.80
CA LEU A 14 6.25 -3.70 -4.18
C LEU A 14 5.69 -2.41 -4.75
N VAL A 15 6.16 -2.07 -5.96
CA VAL A 15 5.51 -1.09 -6.81
C VAL A 15 4.44 -1.80 -7.64
N LEU A 16 3.20 -1.33 -7.55
CA LEU A 16 2.05 -1.94 -8.22
C LEU A 16 1.85 -1.40 -9.65
N ASP A 17 2.35 -0.20 -9.93
CA ASP A 17 2.21 0.44 -11.24
C ASP A 17 2.79 -0.45 -12.36
N ASP A 18 2.09 -0.50 -13.49
CA ASP A 18 2.34 -1.40 -14.62
C ASP A 18 2.31 -2.89 -14.26
N GLY A 19 1.72 -3.27 -13.13
CA GLY A 19 1.62 -4.66 -12.67
C GLY A 19 0.27 -5.32 -12.99
N ILE A 20 0.32 -6.61 -13.30
CA ILE A 20 -0.84 -7.50 -13.36
C ILE A 20 -0.67 -8.59 -12.31
N PHE A 21 -1.53 -8.59 -11.29
CA PHE A 21 -1.49 -9.54 -10.17
C PHE A 21 -2.76 -10.38 -10.15
N VAL A 22 -2.62 -11.71 -10.28
CA VAL A 22 -3.75 -12.64 -10.30
C VAL A 22 -3.51 -13.76 -9.29
N ASN A 23 -4.48 -14.01 -8.41
CA ASN A 23 -4.38 -15.05 -7.36
C ASN A 23 -3.13 -14.90 -6.47
N CYS A 24 -2.69 -13.66 -6.20
CA CYS A 24 -1.51 -13.40 -5.37
C CYS A 24 -1.87 -13.17 -3.89
N THR A 25 -0.92 -13.46 -3.00
CA THR A 25 -1.01 -13.10 -1.57
C THR A 25 0.14 -12.18 -1.21
N PHE A 26 -0.18 -11.03 -0.62
CA PHE A 26 0.78 -10.08 -0.08
C PHE A 26 0.76 -10.16 1.45
N LYS A 27 1.91 -10.41 2.08
CA LYS A 27 2.04 -10.54 3.54
C LYS A 27 3.09 -9.58 4.07
N ASN A 28 2.72 -8.74 5.04
CA ASN A 28 3.62 -7.74 5.63
C ASN A 28 4.38 -6.91 4.57
N CYS A 29 3.71 -6.57 3.47
CA CYS A 29 4.31 -5.81 2.37
C CYS A 29 4.02 -4.31 2.50
N SER A 30 4.87 -3.50 1.89
CA SER A 30 4.51 -2.13 1.54
C SER A 30 4.16 -2.07 0.06
N LEU A 31 2.92 -1.71 -0.25
CA LEU A 31 2.37 -1.69 -1.59
C LEU A 31 2.31 -0.24 -2.06
N GLU A 32 3.18 0.13 -2.98
CA GLU A 32 3.26 1.47 -3.55
C GLU A 32 2.44 1.59 -4.82
N TYR A 33 1.65 2.66 -4.90
CA TYR A 33 0.88 3.02 -6.08
C TYR A 33 1.01 4.52 -6.39
N SER A 34 1.45 4.83 -7.61
CA SER A 34 1.76 6.19 -8.06
C SER A 34 0.69 6.78 -8.99
N GLY A 35 -0.23 5.93 -9.49
CA GLY A 35 -1.31 6.33 -10.39
C GLY A 35 -1.14 5.85 -11.84
N GLY A 36 -0.24 4.88 -12.08
CA GLY A 36 -0.14 4.17 -13.35
C GLY A 36 -1.19 3.09 -13.49
N ASP A 37 -1.22 2.39 -14.62
CA ASP A 37 -2.15 1.30 -14.82
C ASP A 37 -1.80 0.11 -13.94
N VAL A 38 -2.78 -0.48 -13.26
CA VAL A 38 -2.60 -1.68 -12.45
C VAL A 38 -3.83 -2.57 -12.58
N TYR A 39 -3.62 -3.89 -12.64
CA TYR A 39 -4.68 -4.88 -12.56
C TYR A 39 -4.44 -5.82 -11.39
N VAL A 40 -5.42 -5.91 -10.49
CA VAL A 40 -5.39 -6.81 -9.33
C VAL A 40 -6.66 -7.65 -9.33
N GLN A 41 -6.53 -8.96 -9.40
CA GLN A 41 -7.65 -9.89 -9.39
C GLN A 41 -7.42 -11.04 -8.42
N ASN A 42 -8.41 -11.28 -7.55
CA ASN A 42 -8.38 -12.36 -6.56
C ASN A 42 -7.09 -12.37 -5.71
N CYS A 43 -6.62 -11.18 -5.32
CA CYS A 43 -5.47 -11.04 -4.45
C CYS A 43 -5.89 -10.75 -3.00
N GLN A 44 -5.07 -11.19 -2.05
CA GLN A 44 -5.27 -10.93 -0.63
C GLN A 44 -4.07 -10.18 -0.06
N GLY A 45 -4.34 -9.16 0.75
CA GLY A 45 -3.33 -8.43 1.51
C GLY A 45 -3.50 -8.65 3.00
N GLU A 46 -2.48 -9.17 3.66
CA GLU A 46 -2.43 -9.38 5.11
C GLU A 46 -1.28 -8.55 5.70
N GLY A 47 -1.57 -7.70 6.67
CA GLY A 47 -0.56 -6.84 7.31
C GLY A 47 0.15 -5.87 6.36
N CYS A 48 -0.45 -5.55 5.20
CA CYS A 48 0.18 -4.70 4.20
C CYS A 48 -0.14 -3.22 4.43
N GLN A 49 0.86 -2.36 4.21
CA GLN A 49 0.69 -0.91 4.21
C GLN A 49 0.58 -0.40 2.76
N LEU A 50 -0.46 0.35 2.46
CA LEU A 50 -0.57 1.08 1.19
C LEU A 50 0.22 2.40 1.25
N VAL A 51 1.04 2.63 0.23
CA VAL A 51 1.85 3.83 0.06
C VAL A 51 1.42 4.54 -1.22
N TRP A 52 0.82 5.71 -1.07
CA TRP A 52 0.39 6.52 -2.22
C TRP A 52 1.51 7.49 -2.63
N ARG A 53 1.83 7.54 -3.92
CA ARG A 53 2.80 8.48 -4.49
C ARG A 53 2.21 9.29 -5.64
N ALA A 54 2.94 10.31 -6.06
CA ALA A 54 2.68 11.07 -7.28
C ALA A 54 1.20 11.48 -7.48
N ALA A 55 0.59 11.06 -8.59
CA ALA A 55 -0.78 11.42 -8.92
C ALA A 55 -1.78 10.81 -7.95
N ALA A 56 -1.60 9.54 -7.58
CA ALA A 56 -2.45 8.86 -6.61
C ALA A 56 -2.43 9.58 -5.24
N GLN A 57 -1.26 10.00 -4.75
CA GLN A 57 -1.13 10.72 -3.49
C GLN A 57 -1.94 12.03 -3.48
N ARG A 58 -1.85 12.82 -4.55
CA ARG A 58 -2.59 14.10 -4.66
C ARG A 58 -4.10 13.87 -4.66
N THR A 59 -4.57 12.84 -5.37
CA THR A 59 -5.99 12.46 -5.36
C THR A 59 -6.44 12.02 -3.98
N VAL A 60 -5.68 11.16 -3.30
CA VAL A 60 -6.00 10.71 -1.94
C VAL A 60 -6.06 11.89 -0.97
N MET A 61 -5.11 12.82 -1.04
CA MET A 61 -5.12 14.05 -0.22
C MET A 61 -6.36 14.91 -0.48
N LEU A 62 -6.75 15.08 -1.74
CA LEU A 62 -7.98 15.80 -2.10
C LEU A 62 -9.21 15.11 -1.50
N LEU A 63 -9.35 13.80 -1.69
CA LEU A 63 -10.48 13.03 -1.18
C LEU A 63 -10.56 13.06 0.35
N GLN A 64 -9.41 13.01 1.04
CA GLN A 64 -9.34 13.17 2.49
C GLN A 64 -9.77 14.58 2.93
N GLY A 65 -9.30 15.63 2.23
CA GLY A 65 -9.70 17.01 2.51
C GLY A 65 -11.20 17.27 2.30
N LEU A 66 -11.84 16.53 1.39
CA LEU A 66 -13.28 16.57 1.14
C LEU A 66 -14.10 15.65 2.06
N GLY A 67 -13.44 14.86 2.93
CA GLY A 67 -14.11 13.87 3.79
C GLY A 67 -14.66 12.64 3.05
N LEU A 68 -14.24 12.42 1.80
CA LEU A 68 -14.63 11.27 0.98
C LEU A 68 -13.76 10.03 1.21
N MET A 69 -12.65 10.18 1.93
CA MET A 69 -11.77 9.09 2.31
C MET A 69 -11.21 9.33 3.71
N VAL A 70 -11.17 8.28 4.52
CA VAL A 70 -10.57 8.34 5.86
C VAL A 70 -9.06 8.16 5.73
N ALA A 71 -8.29 9.05 6.34
CA ALA A 71 -6.86 8.88 6.46
C ALA A 71 -6.54 7.65 7.34
N PRO A 72 -5.48 6.88 7.02
CA PRO A 72 -5.05 5.81 7.90
C PRO A 72 -4.83 6.35 9.32
N PRO A 73 -5.19 5.59 10.37
CA PRO A 73 -4.88 5.99 11.73
C PRO A 73 -3.37 6.24 11.86
N ALA A 74 -3.01 7.36 12.48
CA ALA A 74 -1.62 7.68 12.72
C ALA A 74 -0.96 6.54 13.51
N PRO A 75 0.28 6.15 13.19
CA PRO A 75 0.99 5.18 14.01
C PRO A 75 1.05 5.68 15.46
N PRO A 76 0.95 4.79 16.45
CA PRO A 76 1.01 5.16 17.85
C PRO A 76 2.30 5.95 18.12
N ALA A 77 2.17 7.08 18.84
CA ALA A 77 3.31 7.91 19.17
C ALA A 77 4.36 7.08 19.92
N PRO A 78 5.67 7.26 19.63
CA PRO A 78 6.71 6.52 20.33
C PRO A 78 6.67 6.84 21.83
N ASP A 79 6.64 5.79 22.64
CA ASP A 79 6.62 5.89 24.10
C ASP A 79 7.88 6.64 24.60
N PRO A 80 7.73 7.79 25.29
CA PRO A 80 8.86 8.58 25.75
C PRO A 80 9.79 7.82 26.72
N ALA A 81 9.33 6.74 27.36
CA ALA A 81 10.13 5.95 28.31
C ALA A 81 11.28 5.16 27.66
N ARG A 82 11.25 4.90 26.35
CA ARG A 82 12.28 4.10 25.65
C ARG A 82 13.52 4.92 25.25
N ARG A 83 13.50 6.25 25.39
CA ARG A 83 14.62 7.12 24.95
C ARG A 83 15.75 7.26 26.00
N VAL A 84 15.63 6.59 27.15
CA VAL A 84 16.56 6.71 28.29
C VAL A 84 17.05 5.33 28.75
N GLN A 85 17.63 4.54 27.84
CA GLN A 85 18.44 3.35 28.17
C GLN A 85 19.61 3.22 27.22
#